data_AF-A0A7V1AM86-F1
#
_entry.id   AF-A0A7V1AM86-F1
#
_cell.length_a   1.000
_cell.length_b   1.000
_cell.length_c   1.000
_cell.angle_alpha   90.00
_cell.angle_beta   90.00
_cell.angle_gamma   90.00
#
_symmetry.space_group_name_H-M   'P 1'
#
loop_
_entity.id
_entity.type
_entity.pdbx_description
1 polymer ?
#
loop_
_entity_poly.entity_id
_entity_poly.type
_entity_poly.pdbx_seq_one_letter_code
_entity_poly.pdbx_strand_id
1 'polypeptide(L)'
;MPESTRQILSILRDGSHFQWYVIPLLAFVFYVYAVEVEKHNWNLVLAGLAFWGMDWFNEIWNGLVLHFTNYAPVWGTPGRSAFVILAGLNIEIM
;
A
#
# COMPACT_ATOMS: atom_id res chain seq x y z
N MET A 1 -13.32 18.01 7.78
CA MET A 1 -12.60 16.72 7.83
C MET A 1 -12.84 16.04 9.18
N PRO A 2 -13.26 14.77 9.17
CA PRO A 2 -13.34 13.92 10.36
C PRO A 2 -11.98 13.75 11.06
N GLU A 3 -12.00 13.39 12.35
CA GLU A 3 -10.80 13.15 13.15
C GLU A 3 -9.94 12.00 12.60
N SER A 4 -10.58 10.92 12.14
CA SER A 4 -9.92 9.79 11.50
C SER A 4 -9.12 10.20 10.26
N THR A 5 -9.67 11.09 9.43
CA THR A 5 -8.97 11.63 8.25
C THR A 5 -7.74 12.45 8.66
N ARG A 6 -7.83 13.24 9.73
CA ARG A 6 -6.69 14.02 10.24
C ARG A 6 -5.57 13.12 10.75
N GLN A 7 -5.93 12.03 11.43
CA GLN A 7 -4.96 11.05 11.92
C GLN A 7 -4.22 10.37 10.76
N ILE A 8 -4.95 9.91 9.73
CA ILE A 8 -4.33 9.31 8.54
C ILE A 8 -3.39 10.31 7.86
N LEU A 9 -3.81 11.57 7.70
CA LEU A 9 -2.98 12.61 7.10
C LEU A 9 -1.73 12.93 7.91
N SER A 10 -1.77 12.80 9.25
CA SER A 10 -0.59 13.05 10.09
C SER A 10 0.52 12.01 9.96
N ILE A 11 0.18 10.78 9.58
CA ILE A 11 1.14 9.67 9.40
C ILE A 11 1.41 9.36 7.92
N LEU A 12 0.75 10.08 7.01
CA LEU A 12 0.82 9.82 5.58
C LEU A 12 2.24 10.08 5.08
N ARG A 13 2.88 9.03 4.55
CA ARG A 13 4.25 9.05 4.02
C ARG A 13 5.30 9.51 5.04
N ASP A 14 5.02 9.36 6.33
CA ASP A 14 6.00 9.61 7.37
C ASP A 14 6.95 8.41 7.51
N GLY A 15 8.22 8.65 7.19
CA GLY A 15 9.27 7.64 7.29
C GLY A 15 9.70 7.31 8.73
N SER A 16 9.30 8.09 9.73
CA SER A 16 9.62 7.83 11.13
C SER A 16 9.01 6.51 11.66
N HIS A 17 7.94 6.05 11.01
CA HIS A 17 7.21 4.84 11.38
C HIS A 17 7.81 3.56 10.78
N PHE A 18 8.81 3.65 9.89
CA PHE A 18 9.38 2.48 9.22
C PHE A 18 9.92 1.46 10.22
N GLN A 19 9.47 0.23 10.06
CA GLN A 19 9.90 -0.89 10.88
C GLN A 19 10.92 -1.75 10.13
N TRP A 20 11.95 -2.22 10.83
CA TRP A 20 13.05 -2.98 10.23
C TRP A 20 12.63 -4.30 9.57
N TYR A 21 11.50 -4.89 10.01
CA TYR A 21 10.99 -6.13 9.41
C TYR A 21 10.52 -5.96 7.96
N VAL A 22 10.28 -4.73 7.49
CA VAL A 22 9.88 -4.44 6.11
C VAL A 22 10.97 -4.84 5.12
N ILE A 23 12.25 -4.63 5.47
CA ILE A 23 13.40 -4.92 4.60
C ILE A 23 13.48 -6.42 4.24
N PRO A 24 13.52 -7.37 5.19
CA PRO A 24 13.58 -8.78 4.86
C PRO A 24 12.31 -9.29 4.14
N LEU A 25 11.12 -8.75 4.46
CA LEU A 25 9.89 -9.11 3.73
C LEU A 25 9.96 -8.68 2.26
N LEU A 26 10.39 -7.45 1.99
CA LEU A 26 10.55 -6.95 0.62
C LEU A 26 11.60 -7.76 -0.16
N ALA A 27 12.71 -8.10 0.49
CA ALA A 27 13.74 -8.96 -0.11
C ALA A 27 13.18 -10.35 -0.47
N PHE A 28 12.32 -10.93 0.38
CA PHE A 28 11.65 -12.19 0.10
C PHE A 28 10.70 -12.10 -1.10
N VAL A 29 9.90 -11.04 -1.19
CA VAL A 29 9.02 -10.81 -2.35
C VAL A 29 9.83 -10.74 -3.64
N PHE A 30 10.92 -9.95 -3.67
CA PHE A 30 11.80 -9.88 -4.84
C PHE A 30 12.42 -11.24 -5.20
N TYR A 31 12.85 -12.01 -4.20
CA TYR A 31 13.37 -13.35 -4.42
C TYR A 31 12.32 -14.27 -5.09
N VAL A 32 11.08 -14.28 -4.60
CA VAL A 32 9.98 -15.07 -5.19
C VAL A 32 9.77 -14.69 -6.66
N TYR A 33 9.66 -13.39 -6.97
CA TYR A 33 9.48 -12.95 -8.35
C TYR A 33 10.68 -13.29 -9.25
N ALA A 34 11.91 -13.15 -8.75
CA ALA A 34 13.11 -13.52 -9.50
C ALA A 34 13.11 -15.01 -9.86
N VAL A 35 12.77 -15.88 -8.90
CA VAL A 35 12.68 -17.33 -9.10
C VAL A 35 11.57 -17.70 -10.10
N GLU A 36 10.41 -17.06 -10.01
CA GLU A 36 9.29 -17.35 -10.92
C GLU A 36 9.53 -16.84 -12.35
N VAL A 37 10.27 -15.74 -12.49
CA VAL A 37 10.77 -15.27 -13.79
C VAL A 37 11.79 -16.25 -14.38
N GLU A 38 12.73 -16.76 -13.57
CA GLU A 38 13.71 -17.77 -14.01
C GLU A 38 13.02 -19.06 -14.48
N LYS A 39 11.96 -19.48 -13.79
CA LYS A 39 11.10 -20.60 -14.20
C LYS A 39 10.19 -20.29 -15.38
N HIS A 40 10.20 -19.07 -15.91
CA HIS A 40 9.31 -18.58 -16.96
C HIS A 40 7.81 -18.76 -16.61
N ASN A 41 7.47 -18.73 -15.32
CA ASN A 41 6.10 -18.87 -14.84
C ASN A 41 5.37 -17.51 -14.88
N TRP A 42 5.17 -17.01 -16.09
CA TRP A 42 4.54 -15.71 -16.32
C TRP A 42 3.12 -15.62 -15.78
N ASN A 43 2.42 -16.74 -15.70
CA ASN A 43 1.07 -16.78 -15.13
C ASN A 43 1.08 -16.33 -13.67
N LEU A 44 2.01 -16.83 -12.86
CA LEU A 44 2.10 -16.46 -11.45
C LEU A 44 2.59 -15.01 -11.28
N VAL A 45 3.58 -14.61 -12.07
CA VAL A 45 4.11 -13.23 -12.06
C VAL A 45 2.99 -12.24 -12.39
N LEU A 46 2.24 -12.47 -13.46
CA LEU A 46 1.15 -11.58 -13.87
C LEU A 46 -0.03 -11.62 -12.90
N ALA A 47 -0.35 -12.80 -12.33
CA ALA A 47 -1.41 -12.90 -11.32
C ALA A 47 -1.06 -12.09 -10.06
N GLY A 48 0.18 -12.18 -9.58
CA GLY A 48 0.64 -11.40 -8.44
C GLY A 48 0.65 -9.89 -8.72
N LEU A 49 1.14 -9.47 -9.90
CA LEU A 49 1.11 -8.07 -10.30
C LEU A 49 -0.32 -7.55 -10.50
N ALA A 50 -1.23 -8.35 -11.02
CA ALA A 50 -2.63 -7.98 -11.18
C ALA A 50 -3.33 -7.82 -9.83
N PHE A 51 -3.08 -8.74 -8.89
CA PHE A 51 -3.61 -8.66 -7.53
C PHE A 51 -3.10 -7.40 -6.81
N TRP A 52 -1.79 -7.16 -6.86
CA TRP A 52 -1.17 -5.95 -6.31
C TRP A 52 -1.68 -4.67 -6.99
N GLY A 53 -1.78 -4.66 -8.31
CA GLY A 53 -2.25 -3.52 -9.09
C GLY A 53 -3.72 -3.16 -8.82
N MET A 54 -4.57 -4.14 -8.51
CA MET A 54 -5.95 -3.90 -8.11
C MET A 54 -6.02 -3.03 -6.85
N ASP A 55 -5.18 -3.33 -5.86
CA ASP A 55 -5.15 -2.61 -4.60
C ASP A 55 -4.71 -1.14 -4.80
N TRP A 56 -3.64 -0.94 -5.58
CA TRP A 56 -3.21 0.41 -5.99
C TRP A 56 -4.31 1.19 -6.71
N PHE A 57 -5.02 0.55 -7.65
CA PHE A 57 -6.08 1.21 -8.39
C PHE A 57 -7.20 1.72 -7.47
N ASN A 58 -7.65 0.86 -6.55
CA ASN A 58 -8.68 1.20 -5.57
C ASN A 58 -8.23 2.38 -4.69
N GLU A 59 -6.98 2.35 -4.23
CA GLU A 59 -6.48 3.36 -3.31
C GLU A 59 -6.10 4.69 -3.97
N ILE A 60 -5.72 4.68 -5.24
CA ILE A 60 -5.53 5.90 -6.03
C ILE A 60 -6.86 6.63 -6.18
N TRP A 61 -7.92 5.94 -6.60
CA TRP A 61 -9.25 6.55 -6.68
C TRP A 61 -9.72 7.06 -5.31
N ASN A 62 -9.55 6.26 -4.25
CA ASN A 62 -9.89 6.64 -2.88
C ASN A 62 -9.16 7.93 -2.44
N GLY A 63 -7.86 8.04 -2.77
CA GLY A 63 -7.06 9.25 -2.54
C GLY A 63 -7.51 10.44 -3.37
N LEU A 64 -7.93 10.24 -4.62
CA LEU A 64 -8.49 11.30 -5.46
C LEU A 64 -9.81 11.83 -4.87
N VAL A 65 -10.68 10.97 -4.36
CA VAL A 65 -11.91 11.38 -3.66
C VAL A 65 -11.56 12.26 -2.47
N LEU A 66 -10.58 11.88 -1.65
CA LEU A 66 -10.11 12.71 -0.54
C LEU A 66 -9.57 14.07 -1.03
N HIS A 67 -8.76 14.08 -2.09
CA HIS A 67 -8.14 15.29 -2.63
C HIS A 67 -9.17 16.30 -3.17
N PHE A 68 -10.16 15.83 -3.92
CA PHE A 68 -11.17 16.70 -4.52
C PHE A 68 -12.27 17.11 -3.55
N THR A 69 -12.70 16.20 -2.66
CA THR A 69 -13.79 16.52 -1.69
C THR A 69 -13.30 17.28 -0.46
N ASN A 70 -12.00 17.20 -0.14
CA ASN A 70 -11.40 17.76 1.08
C ASN A 70 -12.15 17.33 2.36
N TYR A 71 -12.88 16.21 2.32
CA TYR A 71 -13.71 15.76 3.43
C TYR A 71 -13.13 14.52 4.11
N ALA A 72 -13.18 13.37 3.43
CA ALA A 72 -12.69 12.09 3.91
C ALA A 72 -12.41 11.16 2.72
N PRO A 73 -11.47 10.22 2.84
CA PRO A 73 -11.42 9.10 1.91
C PRO A 73 -12.66 8.23 2.11
N VAL A 74 -13.00 7.42 1.09
CA VAL A 74 -14.13 6.47 1.14
C VAL A 74 -13.93 5.43 2.24
N TRP A 75 -12.68 5.00 2.44
CA TRP A 75 -12.23 4.23 3.60
C TRP A 75 -10.77 4.59 3.90
N GLY A 76 -10.29 4.26 5.10
CA GLY A 76 -8.94 4.64 5.55
C GLY A 76 -8.22 3.55 6.31
N THR A 77 -6.89 3.61 6.32
CA THR A 77 -6.07 2.64 7.06
C THR A 77 -6.15 2.89 8.57
N PRO A 78 -5.91 1.85 9.40
CA PRO A 78 -5.71 2.04 10.84
C PRO A 78 -4.46 2.89 11.10
N GLY A 79 -4.51 3.77 12.11
CA GLY A 79 -3.40 4.68 12.44
C GLY A 79 -2.12 4.01 12.99
N ARG A 80 -2.00 2.68 12.96
CA ARG A 80 -0.80 1.93 13.35
C ARG A 80 -0.32 1.11 12.16
N SER A 81 0.63 1.64 11.42
CA SER A 81 1.28 0.98 10.30
C SER A 81 2.76 1.37 10.26
N ALA A 82 3.59 0.48 9.73
CA ALA A 82 4.99 0.76 9.46
C ALA A 82 5.20 1.81 8.36
N PHE A 83 4.29 1.91 7.39
CA PHE A 83 4.34 2.96 6.39
C PHE A 83 3.00 3.10 5.66
N VAL A 84 2.44 4.30 5.67
CA VAL A 84 1.19 4.63 4.97
C VAL A 84 1.52 5.38 3.68
N ILE A 85 1.19 4.79 2.53
CA ILE A 85 1.52 5.33 1.20
C ILE A 85 0.38 6.24 0.69
N LEU A 86 -0.85 5.76 0.82
CA LEU A 86 -2.10 6.43 0.48
C LEU A 86 -3.07 6.32 1.65
N ALA A 87 -4.17 7.09 1.63
CA ALA A 87 -5.10 7.16 2.74
C ALA A 87 -5.70 5.80 3.15
N GLY A 88 -5.84 4.86 2.20
CA GLY A 88 -6.22 3.47 2.46
C GLY A 88 -5.16 2.43 2.07
N LEU A 89 -3.95 2.83 1.63
CA LEU A 89 -2.86 1.91 1.30
C LEU A 89 -1.72 1.98 2.32
N ASN A 90 -1.38 0.85 2.93
CA ASN A 90 -0.20 0.72 3.77
C ASN A 90 0.69 -0.45 3.35
N ILE A 91 1.90 -0.49 3.92
CA ILE A 91 2.92 -1.50 3.61
C ILE A 91 2.54 -2.92 4.02
N GLU A 92 1.60 -3.09 4.96
CA GLU A 92 1.18 -4.42 5.44
C GLU A 92 0.06 -5.05 4.61
N ILE A 93 -0.75 -4.24 3.93
CA ILE A 93 -1.92 -4.70 3.16
C ILE A 93 -1.71 -4.67 1.65
N MET A 94 -0.57 -4.14 1.18
CA MET A 94 -0.18 -4.21 -0.23
C MET A 94 0.19 -5.63 -0.66
#